data_AF-A0ABD2YK87-F1
#
_entry.id   AF-A0ABD2YK87-F1
#
_cell.length_a   1.000
_cell.length_b   1.000
_cell.length_c   1.000
_cell.angle_alpha   90.00
_cell.angle_beta   90.00
_cell.angle_gamma   90.00
#
_symmetry.space_group_name_H-M   'P 1'
#
loop_
_entity.id
_entity.type
_entity.pdbx_description
1 polymer ?
#
loop_
_entity_poly.entity_id
_entity_poly.type
_entity_poly.pdbx_seq_one_letter_code
_entity_poly.pdbx_strand_id
1 'polypeptide(L)'
;MANCKFSASFYCILLLTVLLSADYMIPKIDAKGCHEGYPWIEMNCIGEQPDDPCVDECVKRRGPGAWAICRSFTGVPGTFCECWWHC
;
A
#
# COMPACT_ATOMS: atom_id res chain seq x y z
N MET A 1 41.08 9.51 43.42
CA MET A 1 40.84 10.10 42.09
C MET A 1 39.62 9.41 41.48
N ALA A 2 38.59 10.19 41.13
CA ALA A 2 37.22 9.72 40.97
C ALA A 2 36.94 9.07 39.60
N ASN A 3 36.56 7.80 39.63
CA ASN A 3 35.44 7.12 38.95
C ASN A 3 34.84 7.75 37.66
N CYS A 4 35.63 7.96 36.60
CA CYS A 4 35.12 8.33 35.26
C CYS A 4 34.66 7.13 34.43
N LYS A 5 33.82 6.25 34.97
CA LYS A 5 33.19 5.15 34.20
C LYS A 5 31.66 5.11 34.25
N PHE A 6 31.03 5.93 35.09
CA PHE A 6 29.58 5.86 35.29
C PHE A 6 28.78 6.78 34.36
N SER A 7 29.39 7.85 33.83
CA SER A 7 28.69 8.86 33.02
C SER A 7 28.42 8.42 31.58
N ALA A 8 29.34 7.70 30.94
CA ALA A 8 29.19 7.26 29.54
C ALA A 8 28.01 6.30 29.33
N SER A 9 27.66 5.50 30.34
CA SER A 9 26.57 4.53 30.27
C SER A 9 25.19 5.20 30.17
N PHE A 10 24.97 6.29 30.94
CA PHE A 10 23.70 7.01 30.93
C PHE A 10 23.43 7.71 29.60
N TYR A 11 24.46 8.30 28.97
CA TYR A 11 24.31 8.94 27.67
C TYR A 11 23.99 7.94 26.55
N CYS A 12 24.59 6.75 26.57
CA CYS A 12 24.26 5.69 25.62
C CYS A 12 22.80 5.21 25.78
N ILE A 13 22.32 5.05 27.01
CA ILE A 13 20.94 4.61 27.27
C ILE A 13 19.93 5.69 26.84
N LEU A 14 20.22 6.96 27.11
CA LEU A 14 19.38 8.09 26.68
C LEU A 14 19.31 8.22 25.15
N LEU A 15 20.41 7.99 24.43
CA LEU A 15 20.41 8.00 22.96
C LEU A 15 19.58 6.85 22.38
N LEU A 16 19.65 5.67 22.98
CA LEU A 16 18.84 4.52 22.56
C LEU A 16 17.35 4.76 22.80
N THR A 17 16.94 5.35 23.93
CA THR A 17 15.53 5.65 24.18
C THR A 17 14.98 6.75 23.27
N VAL A 18 15.79 7.75 22.90
CA VAL A 18 15.41 8.77 21.92
C VAL A 18 15.23 8.17 20.52
N LEU A 19 16.09 7.25 20.10
CA LEU A 19 15.95 6.57 18.81
C LEU A 19 14.71 5.66 18.78
N LEU A 20 14.48 4.86 19.83
CA LEU A 20 13.28 4.01 19.92
C LEU A 20 11.97 4.80 19.98
N SER A 21 11.97 6.03 20.50
CA SER A 21 10.77 6.87 20.54
C SER A 21 10.50 7.62 19.23
N ALA A 22 11.51 7.77 18.37
CA ALA A 22 11.35 8.37 17.05
C ALA A 22 10.54 7.46 16.09
N ASP A 23 10.71 6.14 16.18
CA ASP A 23 9.92 5.16 15.40
C ASP A 23 8.42 5.17 15.75
N TYR A 24 8.05 5.66 16.93
CA TYR A 24 6.65 5.72 17.38
C TYR A 24 5.85 6.90 16.82
N MET A 25 6.53 7.87 16.19
CA MET A 25 5.89 9.10 15.66
C MET A 25 5.92 9.18 14.14
N ILE A 26 6.04 8.06 13.42
CA ILE A 26 5.71 8.04 12.00
C ILE A 26 4.19 7.86 11.92
N PRO A 27 3.39 8.91 11.68
CA PRO A 27 1.98 8.71 11.39
C PRO A 27 1.92 7.81 10.15
N LYS A 28 1.23 6.68 10.26
CA LYS A 28 0.85 5.90 9.07
C LYS A 28 0.05 6.84 8.19
N ILE A 29 0.64 7.25 7.07
CA ILE A 29 -0.09 7.93 6.02
C ILE A 29 -0.95 6.83 5.38
N ASP A 30 -2.19 6.71 5.83
CA ASP A 30 -3.18 5.89 5.14
C ASP A 30 -3.45 6.55 3.78
N ALA A 31 -2.72 6.11 2.75
CA ALA A 31 -2.98 6.53 1.39
C ALA A 31 -4.42 6.14 1.04
N LYS A 32 -5.24 7.10 0.61
CA LYS A 32 -6.64 6.85 0.33
C LYS A 32 -6.70 5.99 -0.93
N GLY A 33 -7.37 4.85 -0.85
CA GLY A 33 -7.61 3.99 -2.02
C GLY A 33 -8.85 4.46 -2.78
N CYS A 34 -8.72 4.67 -4.08
CA CYS A 34 -9.83 4.91 -4.99
C CYS A 34 -9.97 3.72 -5.96
N HIS A 35 -11.20 3.41 -6.38
CA HIS A 35 -11.49 2.30 -7.29
C HIS A 35 -12.64 2.60 -8.26
N GLU A 36 -12.62 1.97 -9.43
CA GLU A 36 -13.66 2.04 -10.47
C GLU A 36 -13.76 0.72 -11.24
N GLY A 37 -14.99 0.29 -11.55
CA GLY A 37 -15.24 -0.91 -12.35
C GLY A 37 -15.39 -0.62 -13.84
N TYR A 38 -14.77 -1.44 -14.68
CA TYR A 38 -14.85 -1.41 -16.14
C TYR A 38 -15.56 -2.67 -16.68
N PRO A 39 -16.90 -2.73 -16.60
CA PRO A 39 -17.67 -3.91 -17.02
C PRO A 39 -17.65 -4.19 -18.52
N TRP A 40 -17.18 -3.25 -19.34
CA TRP A 40 -17.12 -3.38 -20.81
C TRP A 40 -15.79 -3.95 -21.33
N ILE A 41 -14.79 -4.16 -20.47
CA ILE A 41 -13.51 -4.73 -20.90
C ILE A 41 -13.66 -6.25 -20.94
N GLU A 42 -13.48 -6.83 -22.12
CA GLU A 42 -13.31 -8.27 -22.26
C GLU A 42 -11.95 -8.65 -21.66
N MET A 43 -11.98 -9.51 -20.65
CA MET A 43 -10.80 -9.97 -19.92
C MET A 43 -10.98 -11.40 -19.44
N ASN A 44 -9.87 -12.09 -19.22
CA ASN A 44 -9.82 -13.37 -18.57
C ASN A 44 -9.21 -13.23 -17.17
N CYS A 45 -9.71 -14.03 -16.23
CA CYS A 45 -9.25 -14.01 -14.85
C CYS A 45 -8.57 -15.33 -14.48
N ILE A 46 -7.35 -15.25 -13.93
CA ILE A 46 -6.69 -16.36 -13.26
C ILE A 46 -6.74 -16.04 -11.75
N GLY A 47 -7.78 -16.51 -11.08
CA GLY A 47 -8.09 -16.08 -9.71
C GLY A 47 -8.56 -14.61 -9.71
N GLU A 48 -7.91 -13.78 -8.89
CA GLU A 48 -8.18 -12.32 -8.85
C GLU A 48 -7.33 -11.51 -9.85
N GLN A 49 -6.44 -12.17 -10.59
CA GLN A 49 -5.55 -11.49 -11.53
C GLN A 49 -6.22 -11.38 -12.92
N PRO A 50 -6.42 -10.16 -13.44
CA PRO A 50 -6.87 -9.97 -14.82
C PRO A 50 -5.71 -10.13 -15.80
N ASP A 51 -6.05 -10.37 -17.07
CA ASP A 51 -5.11 -10.28 -18.20
C ASP A 51 -4.80 -8.82 -18.58
N ASP A 52 -3.82 -8.67 -19.49
CA ASP A 52 -3.23 -7.39 -19.87
C ASP A 52 -4.25 -6.30 -20.26
N PRO A 53 -5.34 -6.56 -21.02
CA PRO A 53 -6.29 -5.52 -21.45
C PRO A 53 -6.89 -4.70 -20.30
N CYS A 54 -7.20 -5.34 -19.17
CA CYS A 54 -7.77 -4.68 -18.01
C CYS A 54 -6.71 -3.84 -17.26
N VAL A 55 -5.49 -4.37 -17.14
CA VAL A 55 -4.36 -3.66 -16.54
C VAL A 55 -3.98 -2.44 -17.38
N ASP A 56 -3.85 -2.61 -18.69
CA ASP A 56 -3.46 -1.57 -19.63
C ASP A 56 -4.44 -0.40 -19.63
N GLU A 57 -5.75 -0.67 -19.71
CA GLU A 57 -6.75 0.39 -19.69
C GLU A 57 -6.80 1.09 -18.31
N CYS A 58 -6.57 0.36 -17.22
CA CYS A 58 -6.46 0.94 -15.87
C CYS A 58 -5.27 1.91 -15.77
N VAL A 59 -4.08 1.47 -16.15
CA VAL A 59 -2.85 2.27 -16.12
C VAL A 59 -2.96 3.46 -17.08
N LYS A 60 -3.55 3.28 -18.26
CA LYS A 60 -3.78 4.34 -19.24
C LYS A 60 -4.68 5.46 -18.72
N ARG A 61 -5.70 5.14 -17.93
CA ARG A 61 -6.66 6.12 -17.38
C ARG A 61 -6.19 6.77 -16.09
N ARG A 62 -5.53 6.02 -15.22
CA ARG A 62 -5.21 6.45 -13.84
C ARG A 62 -3.74 6.77 -13.63
N GLY A 63 -2.87 6.32 -14.53
CA GLY A 63 -1.44 6.58 -14.51
C GLY A 63 -0.61 5.43 -13.93
N PRO A 64 0.72 5.60 -13.94
CA PRO A 64 1.65 4.61 -13.40
C PRO A 64 1.44 4.45 -11.89
N GLY A 65 1.25 3.21 -11.44
CA GLY A 65 0.94 2.89 -10.04
C GLY A 65 -0.52 2.53 -9.79
N ALA A 66 -1.39 2.69 -10.79
CA ALA A 66 -2.69 2.03 -10.76
C ALA A 66 -2.54 0.51 -11.02
N TRP A 67 -3.41 -0.28 -10.42
CA TRP A 67 -3.45 -1.74 -10.61
C TRP A 67 -4.88 -2.20 -10.82
N ALA A 68 -5.06 -3.35 -11.45
CA ALA A 68 -6.38 -3.90 -11.71
C ALA A 68 -6.54 -5.29 -11.10
N ILE A 69 -7.75 -5.59 -10.64
CA ILE A 69 -8.13 -6.90 -10.11
C ILE A 69 -9.42 -7.38 -10.78
N CYS A 70 -9.58 -8.68 -10.89
CA CYS A 70 -10.84 -9.31 -11.25
C CYS A 70 -11.76 -9.33 -10.04
N ARG A 71 -12.96 -8.76 -10.16
CA ARG A 71 -13.94 -8.75 -9.08
C ARG A 71 -15.29 -9.31 -9.54
N SER A 72 -15.96 -10.03 -8.66
CA SER A 72 -17.35 -10.46 -8.84
C SER A 72 -18.21 -9.84 -7.74
N PHE A 73 -19.46 -9.50 -8.08
CA PHE A 73 -20.43 -8.98 -7.12
C PHE A 73 -21.58 -9.95 -6.97
N THR A 74 -21.98 -10.23 -5.72
CA THR A 74 -23.18 -11.02 -5.45
C THR A 74 -24.39 -10.36 -6.11
N GLY A 75 -25.07 -11.11 -6.99
CA GLY A 75 -26.24 -10.63 -7.72
C GLY A 75 -25.95 -10.03 -9.10
N VAL A 76 -24.67 -9.89 -9.50
CA VAL A 76 -24.29 -9.53 -10.87
C VAL A 76 -23.60 -10.74 -11.53
N PRO A 77 -24.13 -11.27 -12.64
CA PRO A 77 -23.51 -12.38 -13.31
C PRO A 77 -22.19 -11.96 -13.96
N GLY A 78 -21.13 -12.72 -13.69
CA GLY A 78 -19.81 -12.52 -14.30
C GLY A 78 -18.79 -11.88 -13.37
N THR A 79 -17.58 -11.74 -13.91
CA THR A 79 -16.44 -11.06 -13.28
C THR A 79 -16.09 -9.88 -14.16
N PHE A 80 -15.77 -8.73 -13.55
CA PHE A 80 -15.43 -7.51 -14.28
C PHE A 80 -14.11 -6.92 -13.74
N CYS A 81 -13.49 -6.09 -14.56
CA CYS A 81 -12.23 -5.42 -14.27
C CYS A 81 -12.46 -4.33 -13.22
N GLU A 82 -11.81 -4.40 -12.06
CA GLU A 82 -11.82 -3.33 -11.07
C GLU A 82 -10.43 -2.67 -11.02
N CYS A 83 -10.36 -1.40 -11.38
CA CYS A 83 -9.14 -0.60 -11.36
C CYS A 83 -9.02 0.13 -10.03
N TRP A 84 -7.83 0.09 -9.43
CA TRP A 84 -7.48 0.69 -8.15
C TRP A 84 -6.29 1.63 -8.30
N TRP A 85 -6.29 2.73 -7.55
CA TRP A 85 -5.19 3.68 -7.51
C TRP A 85 -5.18 4.46 -6.20
N HIS A 86 -4.05 5.10 -5.90
CA HIS A 86 -3.95 6.02 -4.79
C HIS A 86 -4.55 7.39 -5.14
N CYS A 87 -5.38 7.88 -4.22
CA CYS A 87 -5.86 9.24 -4.13
C CYS A 87 -5.49 9.81 -2.73
#